data_AF-A0A176S1P5-F1
#
_entry.id   AF-A0A176S1P5-F1
#
_cell.length_a   1.000
_cell.length_b   1.000
_cell.length_c   1.000
_cell.angle_alpha   90.00
_cell.angle_beta   90.00
_cell.angle_gamma   90.00
#
_symmetry.space_group_name_H-M   'P 1'
#
loop_
_entity.id
_entity.type
_entity.pdbx_description
1 polymer ?
#
loop_
_entity_poly.entity_id
_entity_poly.type
_entity_poly.pdbx_seq_one_letter_code
_entity_poly.pdbx_strand_id
1 'polypeptide(L)'
;MKNIQLETNETIATMDKTIGQVVDGSQLAERAGEQMTDTQTTTANLVQVVGQIAVASRQQAQISNDLRERASTIQLSTQETGRQLEEQMIQTDRLVTFSKQLIESVRVFKLPDSHN
;
A
#
# COMPACT_ATOMS: atom_id res chain seq x y z
N MET A 1 23.80 -0.87 82.64
CA MET A 1 24.41 0.20 81.79
C MET A 1 25.16 -0.36 80.58
N LYS A 2 26.04 -1.38 80.70
CA LYS A 2 26.77 -1.96 79.56
C LYS A 2 25.89 -2.61 78.46
N ASN A 3 24.79 -3.30 78.82
CA ASN A 3 23.90 -3.90 77.81
C ASN A 3 23.14 -2.87 76.96
N ILE A 4 22.70 -1.76 77.55
CA ILE A 4 21.94 -0.73 76.83
C ILE A 4 22.81 -0.03 75.77
N GLN A 5 24.09 0.22 76.07
CA GLN A 5 25.02 0.81 75.09
C GLN A 5 25.34 -0.14 73.91
N LEU A 6 25.28 -1.46 74.15
CA LEU A 6 25.47 -2.46 73.11
C LEU A 6 24.23 -2.56 72.21
N GLU A 7 23.02 -2.66 72.79
CA GLU A 7 21.75 -2.65 72.05
C GLU A 7 21.56 -1.36 71.24
N THR A 8 22.00 -0.23 71.78
CA THR A 8 21.89 1.05 71.07
C THR A 8 22.83 1.09 69.85
N ASN A 9 24.04 0.55 69.96
CA ASN A 9 24.95 0.44 68.82
C ASN A 9 24.43 -0.53 67.75
N GLU A 10 23.88 -1.67 68.14
CA GLU A 10 23.25 -2.62 67.21
C GLU A 10 22.01 -2.02 66.52
N THR A 11 21.21 -1.25 67.26
CA THR A 11 20.04 -0.55 66.71
C THR A 11 20.47 0.51 65.69
N ILE A 12 21.50 1.31 66.00
CA ILE A 12 22.05 2.32 65.08
C ILE A 12 22.60 1.64 63.81
N ALA A 13 23.38 0.56 63.95
CA ALA A 13 23.90 -0.18 62.79
C ALA A 13 22.78 -0.79 61.93
N THR A 14 21.69 -1.26 62.56
CA THR A 14 20.52 -1.81 61.86
C THR A 14 19.74 -0.70 61.15
N MET A 15 19.57 0.46 61.79
CA MET A 15 18.97 1.63 61.15
C MET A 15 19.78 2.09 59.95
N ASP A 16 21.11 2.19 60.08
CA ASP A 16 22.01 2.64 58.99
C ASP A 16 21.94 1.68 57.79
N LYS A 17 21.92 0.37 58.05
CA LYS A 17 21.68 -0.65 57.01
C LYS A 17 20.32 -0.49 56.34
N THR A 18 19.26 -0.25 57.11
CA THR A 18 17.91 -0.09 56.59
C THR A 18 17.79 1.16 55.73
N ILE A 19 18.44 2.26 56.14
CA ILE A 19 18.51 3.51 55.37
C ILE A 19 19.23 3.26 54.04
N GLY A 20 20.36 2.53 54.04
CA GLY A 20 21.04 2.14 52.82
C GLY A 20 20.13 1.38 51.84
N GLN A 21 19.35 0.41 52.33
CA GLN A 21 18.40 -0.33 51.50
C GLN A 21 17.28 0.57 50.93
N VAL A 22 16.82 1.57 51.68
CA VAL A 22 15.82 2.54 51.21
C VAL A 22 16.41 3.46 50.14
N VAL A 23 17.67 3.88 50.28
CA VAL A 23 18.36 4.70 49.26
C VAL A 23 18.53 3.90 47.97
N ASP A 24 19.01 2.67 48.06
CA ASP A 24 19.17 1.79 46.89
C ASP A 24 17.82 1.52 46.20
N GLY A 25 16.77 1.26 46.98
CA GLY A 25 15.41 1.08 46.47
C GLY A 25 14.87 2.35 45.80
N SER A 26 15.17 3.53 46.34
CA SER A 26 14.77 4.81 45.77
C SER A 26 15.45 5.07 44.43
N GLN A 27 16.76 4.80 44.31
CA GLN A 27 17.49 4.91 43.05
C GLN A 27 17.00 3.91 42.00
N LEU A 28 16.59 2.71 42.40
CA LEU A 28 16.01 1.74 41.48
C LEU A 28 14.65 2.23 40.96
N ALA A 29 13.81 2.75 41.85
CA ALA A 29 12.50 3.30 41.50
C ALA A 29 12.62 4.52 40.56
N GLU A 30 13.59 5.40 40.80
CA GLU A 30 13.88 6.54 39.94
C GLU A 30 14.25 6.09 38.52
N ARG A 31 15.21 5.16 38.39
CA ARG A 31 15.61 4.59 37.09
C ARG A 31 14.47 3.89 36.36
N ALA A 32 13.63 3.15 37.09
CA ALA A 32 12.44 2.53 36.51
C ALA A 32 11.45 3.59 35.99
N GLY A 33 11.28 4.71 36.71
CA GLY A 33 10.47 5.85 36.30
C GLY A 33 10.97 6.51 35.02
N GLU A 34 12.28 6.69 34.88
CA GLU A 34 12.89 7.20 33.65
C GLU A 34 12.63 6.26 32.47
N GLN A 35 12.87 4.95 32.62
CA GLN A 35 12.60 3.97 31.55
C GLN A 35 11.12 3.89 31.17
N MET A 36 10.21 4.06 32.13
CA MET A 36 8.77 4.13 31.84
C MET A 36 8.41 5.38 31.03
N THR A 37 9.07 6.51 31.30
CA THR A 37 8.88 7.76 30.55
C THR A 37 9.37 7.62 29.10
N ASP A 38 10.52 6.98 28.90
CA ASP A 38 11.04 6.67 27.56
C ASP A 38 10.11 5.72 26.79
N THR A 39 9.58 4.72 27.47
CA THR A 39 8.61 3.76 26.91
C THR A 39 7.32 4.47 26.50
N GLN A 40 6.80 5.36 27.35
CA GLN A 40 5.62 6.18 27.05
C GLN A 40 5.85 7.04 25.80
N THR A 41 7.01 7.71 25.73
CA THR A 41 7.38 8.57 24.59
C THR A 41 7.48 7.77 23.30
N THR A 42 8.14 6.61 23.34
CA THR A 42 8.24 5.71 22.19
C THR A 42 6.88 5.21 21.74
N THR A 43 6.00 4.87 22.69
CA THR A 43 4.64 4.43 22.40
C THR A 43 3.81 5.54 21.76
N ALA A 44 3.94 6.79 22.23
CA ALA A 44 3.27 7.94 21.63
C ALA A 44 3.71 8.15 20.17
N ASN A 45 5.02 8.03 19.89
CA ASN A 45 5.55 8.09 18.53
C ASN A 45 4.99 6.96 17.64
N LEU A 46 4.90 5.74 18.17
CA LEU A 46 4.32 4.60 17.44
C LEU A 46 2.86 4.86 17.06
N VAL A 47 2.06 5.40 17.98
CA VAL A 47 0.65 5.76 17.72
C VAL A 47 0.55 6.80 16.61
N GLN A 48 1.43 7.80 16.60
CA GLN A 48 1.47 8.79 15.52
C GLN A 48 1.77 8.15 14.16
N VAL A 49 2.77 7.26 14.09
CA VAL A 49 3.13 6.55 12.86
C VAL A 49 1.99 5.66 12.37
N VAL A 50 1.33 4.91 13.27
CA VAL A 50 0.16 4.10 12.93
C VAL A 50 -0.98 4.97 12.38
N GLY A 51 -1.19 6.15 12.95
CA GLY A 51 -2.14 7.14 12.43
C GLY A 51 -1.82 7.58 11.01
N GLN A 52 -0.54 7.85 10.70
CA GLN A 52 -0.10 8.18 9.35
C GLN A 52 -0.30 7.02 8.37
N ILE A 53 0.01 5.79 8.79
CA ILE A 53 -0.23 4.58 7.99
C ILE A 53 -1.73 4.43 7.66
N ALA A 54 -2.61 4.68 8.62
CA ALA A 54 -4.05 4.61 8.40
C ALA A 54 -4.53 5.65 7.38
N VAL A 55 -4.01 6.89 7.43
CA VAL A 55 -4.30 7.94 6.43
C VAL A 55 -3.81 7.51 5.05
N ALA A 56 -2.55 7.07 4.93
CA ALA A 56 -1.96 6.62 3.68
C ALA A 56 -2.73 5.43 3.08
N SER A 57 -3.16 4.49 3.93
CA SER A 57 -3.94 3.32 3.50
C SER A 57 -5.30 3.72 2.93
N ARG A 58 -5.98 4.71 3.52
CA ARG A 58 -7.23 5.25 2.96
C ARG A 58 -7.01 5.91 1.61
N GLN A 59 -5.93 6.68 1.46
CA GLN A 59 -5.58 7.29 0.18
C GLN A 59 -5.25 6.24 -0.89
N GLN A 60 -4.50 5.19 -0.52
CA GLN A 60 -4.20 4.08 -1.42
C GLN A 60 -5.45 3.32 -1.87
N ALA A 61 -6.44 3.15 -0.98
CA ALA A 61 -7.72 2.55 -1.34
C ALA A 61 -8.50 3.41 -2.36
N GLN A 62 -8.48 4.74 -2.21
CA GLN A 62 -9.08 5.65 -3.19
C GLN A 62 -8.40 5.53 -4.56
N ILE A 63 -7.07 5.59 -4.60
CA ILE A 63 -6.29 5.43 -5.84
C ILE A 63 -6.58 4.07 -6.49
N SER A 64 -6.73 3.01 -5.70
CA SER A 64 -7.05 1.67 -6.21
C SER A 64 -8.44 1.62 -6.86
N ASN A 65 -9.42 2.33 -6.30
CA ASN A 65 -10.75 2.44 -6.89
C ASN A 65 -10.71 3.22 -8.22
N ASP A 66 -9.98 4.33 -8.28
CA ASP A 66 -9.81 5.11 -9.51
C ASP A 66 -9.10 4.28 -10.59
N LEU A 67 -8.10 3.48 -10.21
CA LEU A 67 -7.41 2.58 -11.14
C LEU A 67 -8.36 1.51 -11.69
N ARG A 68 -9.23 0.95 -10.84
CA ARG A 68 -10.25 -0.02 -11.25
C ARG A 68 -11.24 0.60 -12.25
N GLU A 69 -11.68 1.83 -12.01
CA GLU A 69 -12.56 2.54 -12.93
C GLU A 69 -11.89 2.76 -14.30
N ARG A 70 -10.63 3.22 -14.30
CA ARG A 70 -9.84 3.38 -15.53
C ARG A 70 -9.68 2.05 -16.29
N ALA A 71 -9.41 0.96 -15.58
CA ALA A 71 -9.31 -0.36 -16.19
C ALA A 71 -10.64 -0.80 -16.82
N SER A 72 -11.77 -0.52 -16.16
CA SER A 72 -13.11 -0.77 -16.72
C SER A 72 -13.34 0.03 -18.01
N THR A 73 -12.96 1.31 -18.03
CA THR A 73 -13.06 2.14 -19.24
C THR A 73 -12.19 1.60 -20.37
N ILE A 74 -10.96 1.17 -20.08
CA ILE A 74 -10.08 0.53 -21.08
C ILE A 74 -10.72 -0.72 -21.66
N GLN A 75 -11.33 -1.57 -20.81
CA GLN A 75 -12.02 -2.78 -21.26
C GLN A 75 -13.17 -2.43 -22.22
N LEU A 76 -14.00 -1.44 -21.88
CA LEU A 76 -15.09 -0.97 -22.75
C LEU A 76 -14.57 -0.43 -24.08
N SER A 77 -13.53 0.41 -24.07
CA SER A 77 -12.91 0.94 -25.29
C SER A 77 -12.31 -0.16 -26.16
N THR A 78 -11.72 -1.18 -25.53
CA THR A 78 -11.15 -2.34 -26.24
C THR A 78 -12.26 -3.15 -26.92
N GLN A 79 -13.39 -3.37 -26.23
CA GLN A 79 -14.55 -4.05 -26.79
C GLN A 79 -15.14 -3.26 -27.98
N GLU A 80 -15.28 -1.95 -27.84
CA GLU A 80 -15.75 -1.08 -28.92
C GLU A 80 -14.80 -1.09 -30.12
N THR A 81 -13.49 -1.05 -29.87
CA THR A 81 -12.48 -1.18 -30.93
C THR A 81 -12.62 -2.52 -31.67
N GLY A 82 -12.87 -3.61 -30.95
CA GLY A 82 -13.14 -4.92 -31.55
C GLY A 82 -14.36 -4.92 -32.47
N ARG A 83 -15.45 -4.27 -32.03
CA ARG A 83 -16.67 -4.10 -32.83
C ARG A 83 -16.42 -3.29 -34.11
N GLN A 84 -15.67 -2.19 -34.00
CA GLN A 84 -15.31 -1.37 -35.16
C GLN A 84 -14.44 -2.12 -36.17
N LEU A 85 -13.50 -2.95 -35.69
CA LEU A 85 -12.69 -3.81 -36.57
C LEU A 85 -13.54 -4.84 -37.30
N GLU A 86 -14.55 -5.41 -36.65
CA GLU A 86 -15.50 -6.33 -37.29
C GLU A 86 -16.30 -5.64 -38.39
N GLU A 87 -16.83 -4.45 -38.13
CA GLU A 87 -17.48 -3.63 -39.15
C GLU A 87 -16.55 -3.30 -40.31
N GLN A 88 -15.29 -2.94 -40.02
CA GLN A 88 -14.30 -2.63 -41.04
C GLN A 88 -13.98 -3.84 -41.91
N MET A 89 -13.85 -5.04 -41.33
CA MET A 89 -13.66 -6.28 -42.09
C MET A 89 -14.81 -6.51 -43.09
N ILE A 90 -16.07 -6.27 -42.67
CA ILE A 90 -17.23 -6.39 -43.56
C ILE A 90 -17.14 -5.38 -44.71
N GLN A 91 -16.74 -4.13 -44.44
CA GLN A 91 -16.58 -3.13 -45.51
C GLN A 91 -15.43 -3.50 -46.46
N THR A 92 -14.33 -4.04 -45.94
CA THR A 92 -13.20 -4.52 -46.76
C THR A 92 -13.63 -5.66 -47.68
N ASP A 93 -14.42 -6.62 -47.19
CA ASP A 93 -14.94 -7.71 -48.02
C ASP A 93 -15.86 -7.19 -49.15
N ARG A 94 -16.70 -6.20 -48.85
CA ARG A 94 -17.50 -5.50 -49.86
C ARG A 94 -16.63 -4.81 -50.91
N LEU A 95 -15.55 -4.13 -50.50
CA LEU A 95 -14.61 -3.50 -51.43
C LEU A 95 -13.93 -4.52 -52.35
N VAL A 96 -13.55 -5.69 -51.82
CA VAL A 96 -13.02 -6.80 -52.63
C VAL A 96 -14.06 -7.27 -53.64
N THR A 97 -15.32 -7.41 -53.22
CA THR A 97 -16.43 -7.80 -54.09
C THR A 97 -16.66 -6.78 -55.21
N PHE A 98 -16.73 -5.49 -54.89
CA PHE A 98 -16.89 -4.43 -55.90
C PHE A 98 -15.72 -4.38 -56.88
N SER A 99 -14.50 -4.60 -56.40
CA SER A 99 -13.30 -4.65 -57.25
C SER A 99 -13.38 -5.79 -58.27
N LYS A 100 -13.85 -6.98 -57.85
CA LYS A 100 -14.09 -8.12 -58.77
C LYS A 100 -15.15 -7.78 -59.82
N GLN A 101 -16.26 -7.18 -59.41
CA GLN A 101 -17.34 -6.76 -60.33
C GLN A 101 -16.86 -5.72 -61.35
N LEU A 102 -16.00 -4.79 -60.93
CA LEU A 102 -15.41 -3.80 -61.82
C LEU A 102 -14.50 -4.47 -62.86
N ILE A 103 -13.67 -5.44 -62.46
CA ILE A 103 -12.81 -6.21 -63.38
C ILE A 103 -13.66 -6.94 -64.43
N GLU A 104 -14.72 -7.64 -64.01
CA GLU A 104 -15.63 -8.33 -64.93
C GLU A 104 -16.33 -7.34 -65.89
N SER A 105 -16.77 -6.18 -65.39
CA SER A 105 -17.38 -5.15 -66.23
C SER A 105 -16.39 -4.61 -67.28
N VAL A 106 -15.14 -4.37 -66.91
CA VAL A 106 -14.09 -3.90 -67.84
C VAL A 106 -13.70 -4.99 -68.85
N ARG A 107 -13.76 -6.28 -68.49
CA ARG A 107 -13.49 -7.39 -69.42
C ARG A 107 -14.46 -7.43 -70.60
N VAL A 108 -15.73 -7.07 -70.40
CA VAL A 108 -16.71 -6.96 -71.50
C VAL A 108 -16.32 -5.87 -72.51
N PHE A 109 -15.54 -4.87 -72.09
CA PHE A 109 -15.02 -3.81 -72.98
C PHE A 109 -13.66 -4.14 -73.61
N LYS A 110 -12.97 -5.20 -73.17
CA LYS A 110 -11.79 -5.71 -73.89
C LYS A 110 -12.28 -6.57 -75.06
N LEU A 111 -11.87 -6.21 -76.28
CA LEU A 111 -12.19 -6.97 -77.50
C LEU A 111 -11.77 -8.45 -77.34
N PRO A 112 -12.49 -9.40 -77.96
CA PRO A 112 -12.01 -10.79 -78.03
C PRO A 112 -10.64 -10.79 -78.68
N ASP A 113 -9.67 -11.50 -78.07
CA ASP A 113 -8.34 -11.68 -78.64
C ASP A 113 -8.52 -12.17 -80.08
N SER A 114 -8.03 -11.38 -81.04
CA SER A 114 -8.00 -11.73 -82.45
C SER A 114 -7.13 -12.98 -82.59
N HIS A 115 -7.76 -14.15 -82.50
CA HIS A 115 -7.16 -15.39 -82.96
C HIS A 115 -7.19 -15.37 -84.49
N ASN A 116 -5.98 -15.56 -85.05
CA ASN A 116 -5.61 -15.67 -86.47
C ASN A 116 -6.74 -15.98 -87.46
#